data_AF-A0A170TED9-F1
#
_entry.id   AF-A0A170TED9-F1
#
_cell.length_a   1.000
_cell.length_b   1.000
_cell.length_c   1.000
_cell.angle_alpha   90.00
_cell.angle_beta   90.00
_cell.angle_gamma   90.00
#
_symmetry.space_group_name_H-M   'P 1'
#
loop_
_entity.id
_entity.type
_entity.pdbx_description
1 polymer ?
#
loop_
_entity_poly.entity_id
_entity_poly.type
_entity_poly.pdbx_seq_one_letter_code
_entity_poly.pdbx_strand_id
1 'polypeptide(L)' 'MQHTEQQVERWDSIEQYFICISECSLHDGECVTHCVEALKTQQTESG' A
#
# COMPACT_ATOMS: atom_id res chain seq x y z
N MET A 1 12.59 -22.63 4.60
CA MET A 1 11.70 -21.47 4.83
C MET A 1 11.58 -20.75 3.50
N GLN A 2 10.63 -21.18 2.68
CA GLN A 2 10.42 -20.64 1.32
C GLN A 2 8.99 -20.12 1.33
N HIS A 3 8.81 -18.82 1.57
CA HIS A 3 7.56 -18.02 1.45
C HIS A 3 7.79 -16.64 2.13
N THR A 4 8.89 -15.94 1.83
CA THR A 4 9.19 -14.64 2.47
C THR A 4 9.33 -13.48 1.51
N GLU A 5 9.81 -13.67 0.28
CA GLU A 5 10.09 -12.52 -0.62
C GLU A 5 8.81 -11.83 -1.12
N GLN A 6 7.90 -12.56 -1.77
CA GLN A 6 6.60 -12.02 -2.22
C GLN A 6 5.71 -11.54 -1.06
N GLN A 7 5.86 -12.15 0.11
CA GLN A 7 5.10 -11.77 1.29
C GLN A 7 5.63 -10.46 1.87
N VAL A 8 6.96 -10.28 1.90
CA VAL A 8 7.62 -9.04 2.34
C VAL A 8 7.23 -7.88 1.43
N GLU A 9 7.22 -8.05 0.11
CA GLU A 9 6.81 -6.98 -0.82
C GLU A 9 5.36 -6.55 -0.61
N ARG A 10 4.47 -7.53 -0.34
CA ARG A 10 3.07 -7.24 -0.02
C ARG A 10 2.90 -6.56 1.34
N TRP A 11 3.70 -6.91 2.33
CA TRP A 11 3.65 -6.28 3.65
C TRP A 11 4.21 -4.85 3.63
N ASP A 12 5.26 -4.60 2.85
CA ASP A 12 5.85 -3.27 2.64
C ASP A 12 4.84 -2.33 1.97
N SER A 13 4.18 -2.81 0.91
CA SER A 13 3.11 -2.08 0.23
C SER A 13 1.99 -1.66 1.20
N ILE A 14 1.57 -2.59 2.08
CA ILE A 14 0.53 -2.34 3.08
C ILE A 14 1.00 -1.35 4.15
N GLU A 15 2.27 -1.43 4.57
CA GLU A 15 2.85 -0.49 5.52
C GLU A 15 2.84 0.94 4.97
N GLN A 16 3.21 1.14 3.71
CA GLN A 16 3.13 2.45 3.06
C GLN A 16 1.69 2.97 2.97
N TYR A 17 0.71 2.10 2.70
CA TYR A 17 -0.71 2.48 2.78
C TYR A 17 -1.11 2.92 4.19
N PHE A 18 -0.65 2.22 5.24
CA PHE A 18 -0.93 2.60 6.63
C PHE A 18 -0.28 3.92 7.03
N ILE A 19 0.91 4.23 6.52
CA ILE A 19 1.55 5.53 6.74
C ILE A 19 0.73 6.62 6.05
N CYS A 20 0.39 6.42 4.77
CA CYS A 20 -0.41 7.38 4.00
C CYS A 20 -1.80 7.63 4.62
N ILE A 21 -2.52 6.57 5.01
CA ILE A 21 -3.85 6.69 5.63
C ILE A 21 -3.79 7.34 7.01
N SER A 22 -2.64 7.28 7.71
CA SER A 22 -2.44 7.90 9.01
C SER A 22 -2.20 9.42 8.92
N GLU A 23 -1.65 9.88 7.79
CA GLU A 23 -1.51 11.31 7.48
C GLU A 23 -2.79 11.89 6.86
N CYS A 24 -3.60 11.05 6.21
CA CYS A 24 -4.92 11.40 5.71
C CYS A 24 -6.00 11.34 6.79
N SER A 25 -7.04 12.17 6.68
CA SER A 25 -8.31 11.88 7.36
C SER A 25 -9.04 10.78 6.59
N LEU A 26 -9.53 9.74 7.28
CA LEU A 26 -10.35 8.67 6.66
C LEU A 26 -11.64 9.19 5.99
N HIS A 27 -12.05 10.41 6.33
CA HIS A 27 -13.19 11.10 5.74
C HIS A 27 -12.83 11.89 4.47
N ASP A 28 -11.54 12.09 4.21
CA ASP A 28 -11.05 12.76 3.02
C ASP A 28 -10.88 11.74 1.89
N GLY A 29 -11.96 11.53 1.15
CA GLY A 29 -12.03 10.51 0.10
C GLY A 29 -11.01 10.69 -1.02
N GLU A 30 -10.54 11.91 -1.27
CA GLU A 30 -9.48 12.21 -2.24
C GLU A 30 -8.13 11.67 -1.72
N CYS A 31 -7.76 12.03 -0.49
CA CYS A 31 -6.53 11.56 0.15
C CYS A 31 -6.49 10.01 0.25
N VAL A 32 -7.61 9.39 0.65
CA VAL A 32 -7.73 7.92 0.69
C VAL A 32 -7.59 7.30 -0.69
N THR A 33 -8.18 7.91 -1.73
CA THR A 33 -8.09 7.40 -3.11
C THR A 33 -6.64 7.40 -3.59
N HIS A 34 -5.89 8.48 -3.35
CA HIS A 34 -4.48 8.57 -3.70
C HIS A 34 -3.63 7.50 -2.98
N CYS A 35 -3.89 7.25 -1.68
CA CYS A 35 -3.20 6.20 -0.93
C CYS A 35 -3.48 4.80 -1.49
N VAL A 36 -4.71 4.52 -1.91
CA VAL A 36 -5.09 3.23 -2.50
C VAL A 36 -4.51 3.06 -3.91
N GLU A 37 -4.44 4.13 -4.70
CA GLU A 37 -3.79 4.10 -6.02
C GLU A 37 -2.29 3.82 -5.89
N ALA A 38 -1.60 4.46 -4.94
CA ALA A 38 -0.19 4.19 -4.64
C ALA A 38 0.05 2.73 -4.22
N LEU A 39 -0.87 2.13 -3.46
CA LEU A 39 -0.81 0.72 -3.08
C LEU A 39 -0.97 -0.22 -4.30
N LYS A 40 -1.84 0.13 -5.26
CA LYS A 40 -2.09 -0.66 -6.47
C LYS A 40 -0.93 -0.62 -7.46
N THR A 41 -0.25 0.51 -7.58
CA THR A 41 0.90 0.65 -8.50
C THR A 41 2.04 -0.29 -8.10
N GLN A 42 2.31 -0.42 -6.80
CA GLN A 42 3.33 -1.34 -6.26
C GLN A 42 2.99 -2.82 -6.49
N GLN A 43 1.70 -3.18 -6.57
CA GLN A 43 1.26 -4.53 -6.93
C GLN A 43 1.39 -4.84 -8.43
N THR A 44 1.55 -3.81 -9.28
CA THR A 44 1.55 -3.95 -10.74
C THR A 44 2.97 -4.05 -11.32
N GLU A 45 4.01 -3.69 -10.54
CA GLU A 45 5.42 -3.79 -10.96
C GLU A 45 6.06 -5.17 -10.70
N SER A 46 5.26 -6.19 -10.37
CA SER A 46 5.70 -7.59 -10.22
C SER A 46 5.15 -8.53 -11.31
N GLY A 47 4.68 -7.97 -12.43
CA GLY A 47 4.17 -8.71 -13.61
C GLY A 47 5.25 -8.98 -14.66
#